data_AF-A0A8X7WJM7-F1
#
_entry.id   AF-A0A8X7WJM7-F1
#
_cell.length_a   1.000
_cell.length_b   1.000
_cell.length_c   1.000
_cell.angle_alpha   90.00
_cell.angle_beta   90.00
_cell.angle_gamma   90.00
#
_symmetry.space_group_name_H-M   'P 1'
#
loop_
_entity.id
_entity.type
_entity.pdbx_description
1 polymer ?
#
loop_
_entity_poly.entity_id
_entity_poly.type
_entity_poly.pdbx_seq_one_letter_code
_entity_poly.pdbx_strand_id
1 'polypeptide(L)'
;MPSGGAIAREVWAENLESEFEVISGVVDDFPFVSMNTEFHGVIFKSDLRRGNPADLYSLLKSNVDALSLIQVGLTLSDSDRNLPDLGDGQRISTWLVTHTPGFASRPARDRFWPNAKAPISEVCGADDVAGLVCNEEVSWVTFHSAYDFGYLMKILTRRELPCALGEFHRVMRALFGERVYNVKHMMRFCERRLYGGLDRVARTLEVNREVGKCHQAVRIVCSRRTHFRG
;
A
#
# COMPACT_ATOMS: atom_id res chain seq x y z
N MET A 1 -28.03 14.22 9.18
CA MET A 1 -26.77 14.55 8.47
C MET A 1 -26.52 13.45 7.46
N PRO A 2 -26.34 13.73 6.16
CA PRO A 2 -25.98 12.68 5.22
C PRO A 2 -24.64 12.10 5.67
N SER A 3 -24.58 10.79 5.83
CA SER A 3 -23.34 10.05 6.05
C SER A 3 -22.47 10.22 4.82
N GLY A 4 -21.52 11.17 4.85
CA GLY A 4 -20.52 11.33 3.80
C GLY A 4 -19.78 10.02 3.63
N GLY A 5 -20.09 9.30 2.55
CA GLY A 5 -19.46 8.03 2.21
C GLY A 5 -17.99 8.28 1.93
N ALA A 6 -17.13 7.45 2.47
CA ALA A 6 -15.70 7.59 2.21
C ALA A 6 -15.41 7.21 0.74
N ILE A 7 -14.74 8.09 0.00
CA ILE A 7 -14.51 7.94 -1.45
C ILE A 7 -13.05 7.62 -1.72
N ALA A 8 -12.82 6.79 -2.73
CA ALA A 8 -11.49 6.49 -3.25
C ALA A 8 -11.20 7.41 -4.44
N ARG A 9 -10.04 8.06 -4.44
CA ARG A 9 -9.56 8.91 -5.52
C ARG A 9 -8.73 8.07 -6.46
N GLU A 10 -9.13 8.01 -7.73
CA GLU A 10 -8.34 7.32 -8.74
C GLU A 10 -7.16 8.19 -9.18
N VAL A 11 -5.95 7.63 -9.08
CA VAL A 11 -4.71 8.30 -9.45
C VAL A 11 -4.11 7.58 -10.66
N TRP A 12 -3.94 8.34 -11.72
CA TRP A 12 -3.39 7.97 -13.02
C TRP A 12 -2.17 8.84 -13.31
N ALA A 13 -1.47 8.57 -14.41
CA ALA A 13 -0.28 9.35 -14.78
C ALA A 13 -0.54 10.86 -14.92
N GLU A 14 -1.74 11.28 -15.32
CA GLU A 14 -2.07 12.70 -15.60
C GLU A 14 -2.40 13.52 -14.36
N ASN A 15 -2.86 12.88 -13.28
CA ASN A 15 -3.17 13.55 -12.02
C ASN A 15 -2.25 13.09 -10.89
N LEU A 16 -1.17 12.37 -11.20
CA LEU A 16 -0.24 11.84 -10.20
C LEU A 16 0.33 12.97 -9.34
N GLU A 17 0.95 13.97 -9.97
CA GLU A 17 1.59 15.10 -9.29
C GLU A 17 0.60 15.87 -8.42
N SER A 18 -0.55 16.27 -8.97
CA SER A 18 -1.56 17.03 -8.21
C SER A 18 -2.13 16.25 -7.02
N GLU A 19 -2.28 14.92 -7.15
CA GLU A 19 -2.76 14.09 -6.05
C GLU A 19 -1.69 13.88 -4.97
N PHE A 20 -0.42 13.80 -5.35
CA PHE A 20 0.69 13.72 -4.41
C PHE A 20 0.98 15.06 -3.71
N GLU A 21 0.71 16.19 -4.35
CA GLU A 21 0.69 17.50 -3.68
C GLU A 21 -0.37 17.54 -2.59
N VAL A 22 -1.57 17.01 -2.87
CA VAL A 22 -2.65 16.89 -1.87
C VAL A 22 -2.21 15.97 -0.72
N ILE A 23 -1.62 14.81 -1.01
CA ILE A 23 -1.08 13.91 0.03
C ILE A 23 -0.04 14.65 0.88
N SER A 24 0.89 15.35 0.23
CA SER A 24 1.95 16.10 0.93
C SER A 24 1.40 17.23 1.80
N GLY A 25 0.29 17.85 1.41
CA GLY A 25 -0.39 18.88 2.20
C GLY A 25 -1.13 18.35 3.43
N VAL A 26 -1.41 17.04 3.53
CA VAL A 26 -2.15 16.44 4.65
C VAL A 26 -1.34 15.42 5.45
N VAL A 27 -0.17 14.98 4.96
CA VAL A 27 0.59 13.88 5.58
C VAL A 27 1.07 14.20 6.99
N ASP A 28 1.37 15.46 7.29
CA ASP A 28 1.82 15.89 8.62
C ASP A 28 0.70 15.85 9.67
N ASP A 29 -0.55 16.14 9.27
CA ASP A 29 -1.73 16.04 10.13
C ASP A 29 -2.26 14.59 10.22
N PHE A 30 -2.02 13.79 9.18
CA PHE A 30 -2.49 12.40 9.05
C PHE A 30 -1.32 11.42 8.80
N PRO A 31 -0.37 11.28 9.75
CA PRO A 31 0.91 10.62 9.51
C PRO A 31 0.85 9.08 9.49
N PHE A 32 -0.30 8.46 9.73
CA PHE A 32 -0.45 7.01 9.66
C PHE A 32 -0.87 6.57 8.27
N VAL A 33 0.06 5.98 7.53
CA VAL A 33 -0.14 5.53 6.14
C VAL A 33 -0.35 4.03 6.13
N SER A 34 -1.50 3.59 5.65
CA SER A 34 -1.72 2.19 5.30
C SER A 34 -1.67 1.99 3.80
N MET A 35 -1.11 0.84 3.39
CA MET A 35 -0.99 0.50 1.98
C MET A 35 -1.44 -0.92 1.67
N ASN A 36 -1.87 -1.13 0.43
CA ASN A 36 -2.12 -2.46 -0.13
C ASN A 36 -1.80 -2.44 -1.62
N THR A 37 -1.21 -3.52 -2.14
CA THR A 37 -0.94 -3.66 -3.57
C THR A 37 -1.74 -4.76 -4.24
N GLU A 38 -2.08 -4.56 -5.51
CA GLU A 38 -2.53 -5.62 -6.43
C GLU A 38 -1.43 -5.91 -7.44
N PHE A 39 -1.13 -7.19 -7.65
CA PHE A 39 -0.14 -7.66 -8.60
C PHE A 39 -0.51 -9.05 -9.11
N HIS A 40 0.17 -9.50 -10.16
CA HIS A 40 -0.12 -10.74 -10.89
C HIS A 40 0.16 -12.05 -10.12
N GLY A 41 0.36 -11.99 -8.80
CA GLY A 41 0.72 -13.13 -7.96
C GLY A 41 2.21 -13.48 -8.04
N VAL A 42 2.51 -14.78 -7.97
CA VAL A 42 3.89 -15.30 -7.96
C VAL A 42 4.09 -16.35 -9.05
N ILE A 43 5.16 -16.19 -9.83
CA ILE A 43 5.55 -17.12 -10.90
C ILE A 43 6.71 -18.02 -10.48
N PHE A 44 7.63 -17.50 -9.68
CA PHE A 44 8.68 -18.28 -9.05
C PHE A 44 8.16 -18.77 -7.71
N LYS A 45 8.13 -20.10 -7.55
CA LYS A 45 7.72 -20.78 -6.32
C LYS A 45 8.88 -21.62 -5.83
N SER A 46 9.00 -21.75 -4.53
CA SER A 46 9.93 -22.70 -3.91
C SER A 46 9.23 -23.43 -2.77
N ASP A 47 9.69 -24.64 -2.49
CA ASP A 47 9.24 -25.44 -1.34
C ASP A 47 9.91 -25.01 -0.03
N LEU A 48 10.35 -23.76 0.08
CA LEU A 48 10.97 -23.19 1.27
C LEU A 48 9.95 -23.04 2.41
N ARG A 49 9.42 -24.15 2.93
CA ARG A 49 8.57 -24.20 4.12
C ARG A 49 9.32 -23.70 5.37
N ARG A 50 10.66 -23.61 5.30
CA ARG A 50 11.59 -23.07 6.31
C ARG A 50 12.84 -22.47 5.65
N GLY A 51 12.69 -21.67 4.59
CA GLY A 51 13.82 -20.94 4.02
C GLY A 51 14.40 -19.92 5.00
N ASN A 52 15.70 -19.69 4.94
CA ASN A 52 16.29 -18.61 5.71
C ASN A 52 15.78 -17.25 5.15
N PRO A 53 15.89 -16.13 5.90
CA PRO A 53 15.39 -14.84 5.42
C PRO A 53 15.97 -14.37 4.09
N ALA A 54 17.23 -14.71 3.78
CA ALA A 54 17.88 -14.35 2.53
C ALA A 54 17.27 -15.12 1.34
N ASP A 55 16.97 -16.41 1.51
CA ASP A 55 16.33 -17.22 0.46
C ASP A 55 14.91 -16.71 0.15
N LEU A 56 14.16 -16.36 1.21
CA LEU A 56 12.83 -15.77 1.06
C LEU A 56 12.88 -14.43 0.34
N TYR A 57 13.90 -13.62 0.63
CA TYR A 57 14.15 -12.37 -0.07
C TYR A 57 14.51 -12.59 -1.54
N SER A 58 15.41 -13.54 -1.85
CA SER A 58 15.75 -13.87 -3.23
C SER A 58 14.52 -14.28 -4.04
N LEU A 59 13.63 -15.09 -3.46
CA LEU A 59 12.37 -15.48 -4.09
C LEU A 59 11.44 -14.28 -4.33
N LEU A 60 11.33 -13.38 -3.35
CA LEU A 60 10.56 -12.15 -3.48
C LEU A 60 11.14 -11.28 -4.60
N LYS A 61 12.47 -11.04 -4.60
CA LYS A 61 13.19 -10.29 -5.62
C LYS A 61 12.91 -10.82 -7.02
N SER A 62 13.07 -12.13 -7.25
CA SER A 62 12.81 -12.74 -8.56
C SER A 62 11.38 -12.48 -9.05
N ASN A 63 10.37 -12.55 -8.15
CA ASN A 63 8.99 -12.28 -8.53
C ASN A 63 8.74 -10.79 -8.79
N VAL A 64 9.20 -9.91 -7.90
CA VAL A 64 8.99 -8.46 -8.02
C VAL A 64 9.68 -7.88 -9.25
N ASP A 65 10.90 -8.34 -9.57
CA ASP A 65 11.62 -7.86 -10.75
C ASP A 65 10.97 -8.35 -12.06
N ALA A 66 10.47 -9.59 -12.09
CA ALA A 66 9.87 -10.18 -13.27
C ALA A 66 8.42 -9.74 -13.55
N LEU A 67 7.69 -9.30 -12.52
CA LEU A 67 6.27 -8.94 -12.63
C LEU A 67 6.07 -7.43 -12.50
N SER A 68 4.92 -6.97 -13.01
CA SER A 68 4.44 -5.60 -12.82
C SER A 68 3.42 -5.55 -11.69
N LEU A 69 3.47 -4.43 -10.97
CA LEU A 69 2.40 -3.97 -10.11
C LEU A 69 1.18 -3.61 -10.98
N ILE A 70 -0.03 -3.79 -10.45
CA ILE A 70 -1.28 -3.35 -11.08
C ILE A 70 -1.82 -2.10 -10.39
N GLN A 71 -1.84 -2.08 -9.05
CA GLN A 71 -2.39 -0.96 -8.29
C GLN A 71 -1.75 -0.86 -6.90
N VAL A 72 -1.60 0.36 -6.37
CA VAL A 72 -1.36 0.63 -4.95
C VAL A 72 -2.53 1.45 -4.40
N GLY A 73 -3.10 1.00 -3.29
CA GLY A 73 -3.97 1.80 -2.44
C GLY A 73 -3.17 2.42 -1.30
N LEU A 74 -3.30 3.74 -1.09
CA LEU A 74 -2.74 4.46 0.06
C LEU A 74 -3.89 5.11 0.85
N THR A 75 -3.90 4.92 2.16
CA THR A 75 -4.86 5.56 3.07
C THR A 75 -4.11 6.23 4.21
N LEU A 76 -4.36 7.52 4.40
CA LEU A 76 -3.79 8.33 5.48
C LEU A 76 -4.80 8.46 6.63
N SER A 77 -4.30 8.53 7.86
CA SER A 77 -5.11 8.74 9.06
C SER A 77 -4.30 9.41 10.17
N ASP A 78 -4.99 10.06 11.11
CA ASP A 78 -4.40 10.58 12.34
C ASP A 78 -4.33 9.49 13.43
N SER A 79 -3.80 9.83 14.60
CA SER A 79 -3.71 8.90 15.75
C SER A 79 -5.07 8.43 16.28
N ASP A 80 -6.12 9.21 16.06
CA ASP A 80 -7.50 8.88 16.46
C ASP A 80 -8.24 8.06 15.40
N ARG A 81 -7.60 7.84 14.24
CA ARG A 81 -8.09 7.15 13.04
C ARG A 81 -9.12 7.96 12.24
N ASN A 82 -9.09 9.27 12.38
CA ASN A 82 -9.79 10.15 11.46
C ASN A 82 -9.07 10.16 10.11
N LEU A 83 -9.84 10.45 9.07
CA LEU A 83 -9.35 10.54 7.69
C LEU A 83 -9.37 12.00 7.26
N PRO A 84 -8.48 12.41 6.34
CA PRO A 84 -8.47 13.77 5.82
C PRO A 84 -9.83 14.14 5.19
N ASP A 85 -10.31 15.33 5.52
CA ASP A 85 -11.47 15.97 4.91
C ASP A 85 -10.97 17.12 4.04
N LEU A 86 -11.06 16.99 2.71
CA LEU A 86 -10.54 18.00 1.79
C LEU A 86 -11.55 19.13 1.52
N GLY A 87 -12.63 19.23 2.28
CA GLY A 87 -13.55 20.36 2.22
C GLY A 87 -14.54 20.34 1.04
N ASP A 88 -14.56 19.26 0.25
CA ASP A 88 -15.54 19.02 -0.81
C ASP A 88 -16.81 18.29 -0.32
N GLY A 89 -16.94 18.11 1.00
CA GLY A 89 -18.02 17.34 1.62
C GLY A 89 -17.84 15.83 1.50
N GLN A 90 -16.69 15.36 1.01
CA GLN A 90 -16.33 13.95 0.89
C GLN A 90 -15.14 13.64 1.80
N ARG A 91 -15.31 12.66 2.70
CA ARG A 91 -14.19 12.13 3.48
C ARG A 91 -13.35 11.25 2.57
N ILE A 92 -12.18 11.74 2.17
CA ILE A 92 -11.31 10.97 1.30
C ILE A 92 -10.67 9.86 2.10
N SER A 93 -10.83 8.66 1.56
CA SER A 93 -10.41 7.45 2.26
C SER A 93 -9.12 6.86 1.75
N THR A 94 -8.85 7.05 0.46
CA THR A 94 -7.84 6.28 -0.23
C THR A 94 -7.44 6.94 -1.55
N TRP A 95 -6.15 6.96 -1.86
CA TRP A 95 -5.63 7.17 -3.20
C TRP A 95 -5.37 5.80 -3.84
N LEU A 96 -6.01 5.53 -4.96
CA LEU A 96 -5.84 4.31 -5.76
C LEU A 96 -4.96 4.60 -6.96
N VAL A 97 -3.67 4.39 -6.79
CA VAL A 97 -2.63 4.61 -7.79
C VAL A 97 -2.57 3.41 -8.73
N THR A 98 -3.12 3.56 -9.94
CA THR A 98 -3.21 2.45 -10.90
C THR A 98 -2.01 2.44 -11.83
N HIS A 99 -1.21 1.38 -11.74
CA HIS A 99 -0.08 1.15 -12.62
C HIS A 99 -0.56 0.45 -13.90
N THR A 100 -0.50 1.15 -15.03
CA THR A 100 -0.66 0.51 -16.34
C THR A 100 0.64 -0.20 -16.71
N PRO A 101 0.64 -1.53 -16.95
CA PRO A 101 1.83 -2.19 -17.48
C PRO A 101 2.17 -1.57 -18.85
N GLY A 102 3.46 -1.26 -19.05
CA GLY A 102 3.97 -0.75 -20.32
C GLY A 102 3.63 -1.68 -21.48
N PHE A 103 3.43 -1.12 -22.67
CA PHE A 103 2.91 -1.79 -23.87
C PHE A 103 3.59 -3.14 -24.19
N ALA A 104 4.90 -3.24 -23.91
CA ALA A 104 5.73 -4.42 -24.18
C ALA A 104 5.44 -5.63 -23.27
N SER A 105 4.80 -5.42 -22.11
CA SER A 105 4.57 -6.47 -21.11
C SER A 105 3.17 -7.11 -21.18
N ARG A 106 2.33 -6.68 -22.14
CA ARG A 106 0.92 -7.10 -22.21
C ARG A 106 0.73 -8.37 -23.06
N PRO A 107 -0.03 -9.37 -22.56
CA PRO A 107 -0.56 -10.44 -23.40
C PRO A 107 -1.42 -9.85 -24.52
N ALA A 108 -1.42 -10.47 -25.71
CA ALA A 108 -2.13 -9.95 -26.88
C ALA A 108 -3.64 -9.70 -26.66
N ARG A 109 -4.24 -10.37 -25.66
CA ARG A 109 -5.65 -10.29 -25.27
C ARG A 109 -6.01 -9.03 -24.45
N ASP A 110 -5.04 -8.40 -23.80
CA ASP A 110 -5.24 -7.22 -22.93
C ASP A 110 -4.87 -5.90 -23.65
N ARG A 111 -4.77 -5.96 -24.98
CA ARG A 111 -4.62 -4.77 -25.86
C ARG A 111 -5.88 -3.91 -25.94
N PHE A 112 -7.00 -4.35 -25.36
CA PHE A 112 -8.27 -3.62 -25.34
C PHE A 112 -8.34 -2.64 -24.14
N TRP A 113 -7.37 -1.73 -24.05
CA TRP A 113 -7.51 -0.51 -23.25
C TRP A 113 -7.33 0.68 -24.20
N PRO A 114 -8.40 1.31 -24.69
CA PRO A 114 -8.34 2.20 -25.86
C PRO A 114 -7.56 3.51 -25.65
N ASN A 115 -7.02 3.77 -24.46
CA ASN A 115 -6.18 4.94 -24.15
C ASN A 115 -4.96 4.50 -23.31
N ALA A 116 -3.98 3.86 -23.94
CA ALA A 116 -2.75 3.44 -23.25
C ALA A 116 -1.94 4.68 -22.82
N LYS A 117 -1.96 4.95 -21.51
CA LYS A 117 -1.22 6.02 -20.85
C LYS A 117 0.12 5.50 -20.34
N ALA A 118 1.11 6.38 -20.22
CA ALA A 118 2.45 6.03 -19.73
C ALA A 118 2.34 5.34 -18.35
N PRO A 119 3.10 4.26 -18.09
CA PRO A 119 3.12 3.59 -16.80
C PRO A 119 3.52 4.56 -15.68
N ILE A 120 2.89 4.45 -14.51
CA ILE A 120 3.30 5.22 -13.33
C ILE A 120 4.78 4.97 -12.98
N SER A 121 5.34 3.78 -13.26
CA SER A 121 6.78 3.53 -13.07
C SER A 121 7.70 4.34 -13.98
N GLU A 122 7.20 4.88 -15.10
CA GLU A 122 7.98 5.74 -16.00
C GLU A 122 7.92 7.21 -15.57
N VAL A 123 6.83 7.63 -14.91
CA VAL A 123 6.60 9.03 -14.53
C VAL A 123 6.83 9.31 -13.05
N CYS A 124 6.59 8.37 -12.15
CA CYS A 124 6.73 8.51 -10.69
C CYS A 124 8.18 8.25 -10.25
N GLY A 125 8.79 9.25 -9.62
CA GLY A 125 10.09 9.18 -8.95
C GLY A 125 9.95 9.44 -7.45
N ALA A 126 11.06 9.34 -6.73
CA ALA A 126 11.09 9.65 -5.30
C ALA A 126 10.71 11.11 -4.99
N ASP A 127 11.06 12.04 -5.88
CA ASP A 127 10.76 13.47 -5.71
C ASP A 127 9.25 13.75 -5.72
N ASP A 128 8.47 13.02 -6.54
CA ASP A 128 7.02 13.17 -6.63
C ASP A 128 6.30 12.73 -5.34
N VAL A 129 6.97 11.94 -4.51
CA VAL A 129 6.39 11.36 -3.29
C VAL A 129 7.16 11.79 -2.03
N ALA A 130 8.00 12.82 -2.13
CA ALA A 130 9.00 13.21 -1.13
C ALA A 130 8.43 13.61 0.24
N GLY A 131 7.12 13.85 0.36
CA GLY A 131 6.45 14.04 1.66
C GLY A 131 6.00 12.74 2.33
N LEU A 132 5.79 11.67 1.55
CA LEU A 132 5.32 10.37 2.02
C LEU A 132 6.49 9.42 2.34
N VAL A 133 7.55 9.49 1.53
CA VAL A 133 8.79 8.73 1.71
C VAL A 133 9.88 9.66 2.21
N CYS A 134 10.91 9.13 2.85
CA CYS A 134 11.98 9.91 3.49
C CYS A 134 11.46 10.87 4.59
N ASN A 135 10.25 10.62 5.12
CA ASN A 135 9.63 11.37 6.20
C ASN A 135 9.61 10.49 7.47
N GLU A 136 10.41 10.86 8.48
CA GLU A 136 10.54 10.10 9.72
C GLU A 136 9.30 10.17 10.62
N GLU A 137 8.40 11.13 10.38
CA GLU A 137 7.16 11.26 11.13
C GLU A 137 6.06 10.31 10.64
N VAL A 138 6.15 9.86 9.39
CA VAL A 138 5.22 8.92 8.79
C VAL A 138 5.36 7.53 9.42
N SER A 139 4.22 6.96 9.81
CA SER A 139 4.11 5.60 10.33
C SER A 139 3.39 4.70 9.33
N TRP A 140 4.10 3.71 8.79
CA TRP A 140 3.56 2.75 7.83
C TRP A 140 2.87 1.59 8.55
N VAL A 141 1.57 1.40 8.32
CA VAL A 141 0.77 0.32 8.90
C VAL A 141 0.32 -0.64 7.81
N THR A 142 0.81 -1.88 7.85
CA THR A 142 0.66 -2.81 6.72
C THR A 142 0.25 -4.21 7.16
N PHE A 143 -0.20 -5.04 6.22
CA PHE A 143 -0.54 -6.44 6.49
C PHE A 143 0.18 -7.36 5.52
N HIS A 144 1.16 -8.13 6.01
CA HIS A 144 1.92 -9.09 5.21
C HIS A 144 2.60 -8.48 3.95
N SER A 145 3.32 -7.37 4.14
CA SER A 145 3.61 -6.40 3.09
C SER A 145 4.99 -6.47 2.47
N ALA A 146 5.63 -7.63 2.52
CA ALA A 146 6.97 -7.79 1.95
C ALA A 146 6.96 -7.46 0.45
N TYR A 147 5.98 -8.00 -0.28
CA TYR A 147 5.80 -7.72 -1.71
C TYR A 147 5.40 -6.27 -1.96
N ASP A 148 4.51 -5.69 -1.14
CA ASP A 148 4.09 -4.29 -1.28
C ASP A 148 5.29 -3.33 -1.27
N PHE A 149 6.17 -3.45 -0.27
CA PHE A 149 7.39 -2.64 -0.18
C PHE A 149 8.38 -2.95 -1.30
N GLY A 150 8.46 -4.20 -1.75
CA GLY A 150 9.29 -4.57 -2.90
C GLY A 150 8.84 -3.83 -4.16
N TYR A 151 7.55 -3.83 -4.47
CA TYR A 151 7.04 -3.10 -5.63
C TYR A 151 7.21 -1.59 -5.51
N LEU A 152 6.91 -1.00 -4.34
CA LEU A 152 7.13 0.43 -4.13
C LEU A 152 8.60 0.81 -4.29
N MET A 153 9.52 0.04 -3.71
CA MET A 153 10.96 0.29 -3.87
C MET A 153 11.37 0.21 -5.35
N LYS A 154 10.92 -0.80 -6.09
CA LYS A 154 11.20 -0.94 -7.53
C LYS A 154 10.71 0.28 -8.31
N ILE A 155 9.52 0.78 -8.01
CA ILE A 155 8.93 1.97 -8.66
C ILE A 155 9.74 3.22 -8.32
N LEU A 156 9.98 3.48 -7.03
CA LEU A 156 10.65 4.70 -6.57
C LEU A 156 12.11 4.78 -6.98
N THR A 157 12.82 3.65 -6.98
CA THR A 157 14.24 3.58 -7.38
C THR A 157 14.43 3.45 -8.89
N ARG A 158 13.37 3.09 -9.63
CA ARG A 158 13.39 2.75 -11.06
C ARG A 158 14.49 1.74 -11.42
N ARG A 159 14.78 0.82 -10.49
CA ARG A 159 15.81 -0.21 -10.60
C ARG A 159 15.26 -1.55 -10.14
N GLU A 160 15.93 -2.62 -10.54
CA GLU A 160 15.72 -3.92 -9.91
C GLU A 160 16.02 -3.83 -8.41
N LEU A 161 15.37 -4.70 -7.62
CA LEU A 161 15.61 -4.75 -6.19
C LEU A 161 17.08 -5.10 -5.86
N PRO A 162 17.63 -4.61 -4.74
CA PRO A 162 19.02 -4.90 -4.34
C PRO A 162 19.33 -6.39 -4.30
N CYS A 163 20.56 -6.79 -4.66
CA CYS A 163 20.91 -8.22 -4.70
C CYS A 163 20.91 -8.87 -3.30
N ALA A 164 21.38 -8.13 -2.29
CA ALA A 164 21.47 -8.62 -0.92
C ALA A 164 20.34 -8.09 -0.03
N LEU A 165 19.82 -8.95 0.85
CA LEU A 165 18.80 -8.58 1.84
C LEU A 165 19.24 -7.41 2.74
N GLY A 166 20.54 -7.35 3.09
CA GLY A 166 21.08 -6.25 3.88
C GLY A 166 20.99 -4.90 3.18
N GLU A 167 21.20 -4.86 1.86
CA GLU A 167 21.05 -3.64 1.06
C GLU A 167 19.59 -3.26 0.89
N PHE A 168 18.71 -4.24 0.67
CA PHE A 168 17.27 -4.03 0.66
C PHE A 168 16.80 -3.36 1.96
N HIS A 169 17.23 -3.84 3.12
CA HIS A 169 16.90 -3.21 4.40
C HIS A 169 17.45 -1.78 4.54
N ARG A 170 18.63 -1.49 3.97
CA ARG A 170 19.18 -0.12 3.97
C ARG A 170 18.32 0.83 3.14
N VAL A 171 17.96 0.42 1.93
CA VAL A 171 17.09 1.23 1.05
C VAL A 171 15.69 1.37 1.65
N MET A 172 15.15 0.29 2.24
CA MET A 172 13.85 0.32 2.89
C MET A 172 13.82 1.34 4.03
N ARG A 173 14.84 1.37 4.91
CA ARG A 173 14.94 2.39 5.96
C ARG A 173 15.11 3.80 5.42
N ALA A 174 15.91 3.97 4.36
CA ALA A 174 16.11 5.28 3.75
C ALA A 174 14.82 5.85 3.16
N LEU A 175 14.00 5.00 2.51
CA LEU A 175 12.74 5.42 1.87
C LEU A 175 11.55 5.47 2.84
N PHE A 176 11.40 4.51 3.74
CA PHE A 176 10.18 4.34 4.54
C PHE A 176 10.37 4.57 6.04
N GLY A 177 11.59 4.90 6.47
CA GLY A 177 11.94 5.11 7.87
C GLY A 177 11.92 3.83 8.70
N GLU A 178 11.95 4.01 10.03
CA GLU A 178 11.93 2.91 11.01
C GLU A 178 10.51 2.59 11.51
N ARG A 179 9.54 3.51 11.32
CA ARG A 179 8.17 3.40 11.83
C ARG A 179 7.30 2.51 10.93
N VAL A 180 7.71 1.26 10.74
CA VAL A 180 7.00 0.27 9.89
C VAL A 180 6.38 -0.84 10.75
N TYR A 181 5.06 -0.88 10.78
CA TYR A 181 4.26 -1.79 11.60
C TYR A 181 3.52 -2.81 10.73
N ASN A 182 4.04 -4.04 10.70
CA ASN A 182 3.39 -5.14 10.01
C ASN A 182 2.41 -5.88 10.95
N VAL A 183 1.12 -5.67 10.76
CA VAL A 183 0.05 -6.28 11.60
C VAL A 183 0.16 -7.80 11.64
N LYS A 184 0.45 -8.45 10.50
CA LYS A 184 0.62 -9.92 10.44
C LYS A 184 1.76 -10.41 11.33
N HIS A 185 2.84 -9.64 11.42
CA HIS A 185 3.96 -9.92 12.31
C HIS A 185 3.56 -9.66 13.77
N MET A 186 2.97 -8.50 14.06
CA MET A 186 2.55 -8.10 15.42
C MET A 186 1.56 -9.08 16.05
N MET A 187 0.65 -9.66 15.27
CA MET A 187 -0.31 -10.69 15.71
C MET A 187 0.36 -11.87 16.44
N ARG A 188 1.64 -12.18 16.14
CA ARG A 188 2.40 -13.26 16.80
C ARG A 188 2.69 -12.98 18.28
N PHE A 189 2.66 -11.71 18.68
CA PHE A 189 2.97 -11.24 20.03
C PHE A 189 1.71 -10.85 20.82
N CYS A 190 0.52 -10.96 20.22
CA CYS A 190 -0.73 -10.71 20.92
C CYS A 190 -1.12 -11.92 21.78
N GLU A 191 -1.37 -11.69 23.08
CA GLU A 191 -1.79 -12.72 24.04
C GLU A 191 -3.11 -13.40 23.62
N ARG A 192 -4.02 -12.62 23.04
CA ARG A 192 -5.18 -13.14 22.31
C ARG A 192 -4.67 -13.65 20.98
N ARG A 193 -4.67 -14.96 20.76
CA ARG A 193 -4.23 -15.61 19.51
C ARG A 193 -4.97 -15.03 18.30
N LEU A 194 -4.41 -13.99 17.68
CA LEU A 194 -4.87 -13.46 16.40
C LEU A 194 -4.23 -14.29 15.27
N TYR A 195 -5.06 -14.79 14.36
CA TYR A 195 -4.59 -15.60 13.22
C TYR A 195 -5.51 -15.46 12.02
N GLY A 196 -5.05 -15.96 10.87
CA GLY A 196 -5.76 -15.85 9.59
C GLY A 196 -5.43 -14.58 8.81
N GLY A 197 -6.26 -14.27 7.81
CA GLY A 197 -6.19 -13.05 7.00
C GLY A 197 -6.84 -11.85 7.70
N LEU A 198 -6.68 -10.67 7.11
CA LEU A 198 -7.13 -9.40 7.68
C LEU A 198 -8.63 -9.42 8.06
N ASP A 199 -9.48 -10.02 7.23
CA ASP A 199 -10.92 -10.20 7.49
C ASP A 199 -11.24 -10.90 8.79
N ARG A 200 -10.46 -11.93 9.12
CA ARG A 200 -10.62 -12.68 10.36
C ARG A 200 -10.17 -11.85 11.55
N VAL A 201 -9.08 -11.12 11.39
CA VAL A 201 -8.55 -10.23 12.43
C VAL A 201 -9.56 -9.12 12.73
N ALA A 202 -10.10 -8.46 11.70
CA ALA A 202 -11.12 -7.42 11.85
C ALA A 202 -12.37 -7.93 12.58
N ARG A 203 -12.87 -9.12 12.24
CA ARG A 203 -13.98 -9.76 12.96
C ARG A 203 -13.64 -10.05 14.42
N THR A 204 -12.42 -10.53 14.69
CA THR A 204 -11.98 -10.86 16.06
C THR A 204 -11.83 -9.61 16.93
N LEU A 205 -11.48 -8.48 16.31
CA LEU A 205 -11.34 -7.18 16.98
C LEU A 205 -12.64 -6.36 16.99
N GLU A 206 -13.75 -6.92 16.48
CA GLU A 206 -15.06 -6.24 16.36
C GLU A 206 -14.96 -4.90 15.62
N VAL A 207 -14.09 -4.86 14.62
CA VAL A 207 -13.89 -3.69 13.76
C VAL A 207 -14.88 -3.77 12.61
N ASN A 208 -15.75 -2.77 12.51
CA ASN A 208 -16.69 -2.65 11.40
C ASN A 208 -15.97 -2.13 10.15
N ARG A 209 -16.31 -2.71 9.00
CA ARG A 209 -15.89 -2.15 7.70
C ARG A 209 -16.72 -0.90 7.42
N GLU A 210 -16.07 0.26 7.33
CA GLU A 210 -16.81 1.50 7.11
C GLU A 210 -17.20 1.72 5.62
N VAL A 211 -16.51 1.16 4.59
CA VAL A 211 -16.90 1.27 3.14
C VAL A 211 -16.26 0.20 2.21
N GLY A 212 -16.94 -0.21 1.12
CA GLY A 212 -16.32 -0.77 -0.12
C GLY A 212 -16.67 -2.22 -0.51
N LYS A 213 -16.70 -2.57 -1.82
CA LYS A 213 -16.85 -3.95 -2.35
C LYS A 213 -15.51 -4.71 -2.24
N CYS A 214 -15.55 -5.97 -1.83
CA CYS A 214 -14.45 -6.84 -1.38
C CYS A 214 -13.19 -7.07 -2.27
N HIS A 215 -13.00 -6.38 -3.40
CA HIS A 215 -11.97 -6.75 -4.40
C HIS A 215 -11.15 -5.58 -4.97
N GLN A 216 -11.28 -4.37 -4.43
CA GLN A 216 -10.34 -3.27 -4.72
C GLN A 216 -9.50 -3.02 -3.48
N ALA A 217 -8.20 -2.90 -3.68
CA ALA A 217 -7.12 -2.89 -2.69
C ALA A 217 -7.22 -1.82 -1.59
N VAL A 218 -8.18 -1.94 -0.66
CA VAL A 218 -8.23 -1.11 0.56
C VAL A 218 -9.11 -1.80 1.62
N ARG A 219 -8.79 -1.91 2.91
CA ARG A 219 -8.34 -0.90 3.89
C ARG A 219 -7.77 -1.57 5.15
N ILE A 220 -6.75 -0.97 5.77
CA ILE A 220 -6.54 -1.05 7.22
C ILE A 220 -7.04 0.27 7.82
N VAL A 221 -8.36 0.40 8.00
CA VAL A 221 -8.92 1.48 8.83
C VAL A 221 -9.77 0.83 9.90
N CYS A 222 -9.25 0.78 11.13
CA CYS A 222 -9.91 0.13 12.25
C CYS A 222 -10.78 1.12 13.04
N SER A 223 -11.98 1.47 12.58
CA SER A 223 -12.93 2.25 13.40
C SER A 223 -13.61 1.36 14.46
N ARG A 224 -13.51 1.74 15.73
CA ARG A 224 -14.33 1.18 16.81
C ARG A 224 -15.40 2.25 17.11
N ARG A 225 -16.59 2.14 16.51
CA ARG A 225 -17.75 2.92 16.99
C ARG A 225 -18.25 2.28 18.28
N THR A 226 -17.70 2.69 19.41
CA THR A 226 -18.39 2.50 20.69
C THR A 226 -19.54 3.48 20.74
N HIS A 227 -20.71 3.06 20.26
CA HIS A 227 -21.97 3.62 20.75
C HIS A 227 -22.26 2.96 22.10
N PHE A 228 -21.88 3.62 23.19
CA PHE A 228 -22.61 3.51 24.44
C PHE A 228 -23.23 4.87 24.73
N ARG A 229 -24.53 4.98 24.46
CA ARG A 229 -25.42 5.96 25.07
C ARG A 229 -25.89 5.36 26.39
N GLY A 230 -25.89 6.18 27.45
CA GLY A 230 -26.59 5.91 28.71
C GLY A 230 -25.69 5.38 29.81
#